data_AF-A0A7D5P1H1-F1
#
_entry.id   AF-A0A7D5P1H1-F1
#
_cell.length_a   1.000
_cell.length_b   1.000
_cell.length_c   1.000
_cell.angle_alpha   90.00
_cell.angle_beta   90.00
_cell.angle_gamma   90.00
#
_symmetry.space_group_name_H-M   'P 1'
#
loop_
_entity.id
_entity.type
_entity.pdbx_description
1 polymer ?
#
loop_
_entity_poly.entity_id
_entity_poly.type
_entity_poly.pdbx_seq_one_letter_code
_entity_poly.pdbx_strand_id
1 'polypeptide(L)'
;MTGTERPHILSMRKGHLGKKMEGRGRSLLTVLTPSDTLSEIVYGVITALAVTNALWFTLDGRESDAFVITATLLVNAAWGISDSIIYLLRAAVDKNAAYSDLHSLRELTEEEAKEMIDASLEGTVVSALHPEDRRKIVDDIYMHSKKTRPVRSGLDRWDVIGAVASFLLYVLAALPVLIPHIFLIGLLTPIILSNIIGIVIMFFIGYVWAGRVRGPRFKAGVIMAMSGVVMITIITLVGG
;
A
#
# COMPACT_ATOMS: atom_id res chain seq x y z
N MET A 1 -17.29 37.65 -47.33
CA MET A 1 -15.84 37.96 -47.31
C MET A 1 -15.61 38.67 -45.99
N THR A 2 -14.93 38.20 -44.95
CA THR A 2 -13.82 37.24 -44.71
C THR A 2 -14.00 36.75 -43.25
N GLY A 3 -13.81 35.47 -42.89
CA GLY A 3 -12.53 34.87 -42.52
C GLY A 3 -11.84 35.59 -41.35
N THR A 4 -11.33 35.02 -40.25
CA THR A 4 -11.17 33.66 -39.71
C THR A 4 -10.34 33.84 -38.41
N GLU A 5 -10.23 32.78 -37.61
CA GLU A 5 -9.19 32.55 -36.58
C GLU A 5 -9.29 33.22 -35.21
N ARG A 6 -9.94 32.56 -34.23
CA ARG A 6 -9.37 32.35 -32.87
C ARG A 6 -9.89 31.09 -32.14
N PRO A 7 -9.68 29.83 -32.61
CA PRO A 7 -9.89 28.65 -31.76
C PRO A 7 -8.59 28.11 -31.13
N HIS A 8 -7.40 28.48 -31.63
CA HIS A 8 -6.18 27.71 -31.37
C HIS A 8 -5.41 28.03 -30.07
N ILE A 9 -5.63 29.19 -29.45
CA ILE A 9 -4.85 29.59 -28.25
C ILE A 9 -5.47 29.04 -26.94
N LEU A 10 -6.79 28.77 -26.92
CA LEU A 10 -7.46 28.26 -25.71
C LEU A 10 -7.23 26.76 -25.48
N SER A 11 -7.05 25.96 -26.54
CA SER A 11 -6.82 24.51 -26.42
C SER A 11 -5.39 24.19 -25.94
N MET A 12 -4.38 24.94 -26.39
CA MET A 12 -3.00 24.81 -25.89
C MET A 12 -2.87 25.18 -24.41
N ARG A 13 -3.60 26.20 -23.94
CA ARG A 13 -3.54 26.63 -22.53
C ARG A 13 -4.20 25.62 -21.58
N LYS A 14 -5.30 24.97 -21.98
CA LYS A 14 -5.91 23.87 -21.21
C LYS A 14 -5.02 22.63 -21.16
N GLY A 15 -4.35 22.26 -22.26
CA GLY A 15 -3.40 21.14 -22.28
C GLY A 15 -2.16 21.38 -21.41
N HIS A 16 -1.64 22.61 -21.37
CA HIS A 16 -0.52 22.98 -20.51
C HIS A 16 -0.91 23.15 -19.03
N LEU A 17 -2.11 23.64 -18.71
CA LEU A 17 -2.58 23.71 -17.33
C LEU A 17 -2.97 22.34 -16.76
N GLY A 18 -3.55 21.44 -17.57
CA GLY A 18 -3.85 20.05 -17.17
C GLY A 18 -2.58 19.29 -16.78
N LYS A 19 -1.55 19.32 -17.64
CA LYS A 19 -0.24 18.72 -17.34
C LYS A 19 0.50 19.38 -16.18
N LYS A 20 0.35 20.70 -15.99
CA LYS A 20 1.04 21.45 -14.93
C LYS A 20 0.34 21.34 -13.57
N MET A 21 -0.91 20.88 -13.54
CA MET A 21 -1.64 20.51 -12.31
C MET A 21 -1.38 19.05 -11.92
N GLU A 22 -1.22 18.13 -12.87
CA GLU A 22 -0.82 16.73 -12.61
C GLU A 22 0.58 16.62 -11.99
N GLY A 23 1.50 17.52 -12.34
CA GLY A 23 2.90 17.46 -11.92
C GLY A 23 3.24 18.12 -10.58
N ARG A 24 2.29 18.77 -9.88
CA ARG A 24 2.63 19.74 -8.82
C ARG A 24 2.30 19.33 -7.38
N GLY A 25 2.07 18.04 -7.10
CA GLY A 25 1.70 17.64 -5.75
C GLY A 25 1.85 16.16 -5.40
N ARG A 26 2.80 15.43 -5.98
CA ARG A 26 3.10 14.06 -5.54
C ARG A 26 4.54 13.98 -5.05
N SER A 27 4.72 14.26 -3.75
CA SER A 27 5.93 13.91 -2.99
C SER A 27 6.06 12.39 -2.94
N LEU A 28 7.25 11.84 -2.63
CA LEU A 28 7.42 10.41 -2.32
C LEU A 28 6.37 9.91 -1.29
N LEU A 29 5.99 10.79 -0.35
CA LEU A 29 4.93 10.56 0.65
C LEU A 29 3.51 10.49 0.08
N THR A 30 3.32 10.83 -1.19
CA THR A 30 2.04 10.81 -1.91
C THR A 30 1.96 9.64 -2.90
N VAL A 31 3.07 8.94 -3.14
CA VAL A 31 3.11 7.80 -4.07
C VAL A 31 2.68 6.52 -3.35
N LEU A 32 3.13 6.31 -2.12
CA LEU A 32 2.60 5.27 -1.24
C LEU A 32 1.49 5.85 -0.38
N THR A 33 0.37 5.14 -0.25
CA THR A 33 -0.63 5.55 0.74
C THR A 33 -0.07 5.35 2.14
N PRO A 34 -0.60 6.06 3.16
CA PRO A 34 -0.22 5.82 4.55
C PRO A 34 -0.45 4.38 5.00
N SER A 35 -1.41 3.68 4.38
CA SER A 35 -1.70 2.27 4.63
C SER A 35 -0.62 1.37 4.03
N ASP A 36 -0.25 1.60 2.77
CA ASP A 36 0.82 0.81 2.11
C ASP A 36 2.12 0.96 2.87
N THR A 37 2.51 2.21 3.15
CA THR A 37 3.73 2.52 3.93
C THR A 37 3.76 1.76 5.25
N LEU A 38 2.63 1.68 5.94
CA LEU A 38 2.52 0.97 7.21
C LEU A 38 2.73 -0.53 7.02
N SER A 39 2.00 -1.12 6.08
CA SER A 39 2.06 -2.55 5.79
C SER A 39 3.47 -2.98 5.39
N GLU A 40 4.15 -2.22 4.54
CA GLU A 40 5.52 -2.52 4.12
C GLU A 40 6.50 -2.55 5.29
N ILE A 41 6.41 -1.58 6.21
CA ILE A 41 7.29 -1.55 7.39
C ILE A 41 6.96 -2.72 8.31
N VAL A 42 5.67 -2.98 8.58
CA VAL A 42 5.24 -4.09 9.44
C VAL A 42 5.72 -5.42 8.90
N TYR A 43 5.46 -5.70 7.62
CA TYR A 43 5.87 -6.94 6.99
C TYR A 43 7.38 -7.07 6.89
N GLY A 44 8.11 -5.99 6.58
CA GLY A 44 9.57 -6.01 6.57
C GLY A 44 10.17 -6.36 7.94
N VAL A 45 9.67 -5.77 9.02
CA VAL A 45 10.10 -6.07 10.41
C VAL A 45 9.73 -7.49 10.82
N ILE A 46 8.48 -7.91 10.55
CA ILE A 46 7.99 -9.27 10.84
C ILE A 46 8.85 -10.31 10.15
N THR A 47 9.12 -10.15 8.85
CA THR A 47 9.96 -11.09 8.10
C THR A 47 11.38 -11.13 8.65
N ALA A 48 11.97 -9.97 9.00
CA ALA A 48 13.31 -9.93 9.57
C ALA A 48 13.39 -10.66 10.92
N LEU A 49 12.43 -10.42 11.81
CA LEU A 49 12.30 -11.16 13.06
C LEU A 49 12.09 -12.66 12.80
N ALA A 50 11.27 -13.02 11.81
CA ALA A 50 10.98 -14.41 11.52
C ALA A 50 12.22 -15.17 11.06
N VAL A 51 12.97 -14.61 10.10
CA VAL A 51 14.17 -15.24 9.56
C VAL A 51 15.27 -15.32 10.61
N THR A 52 15.52 -14.25 11.36
CA THR A 52 16.57 -14.24 12.40
C THR A 52 16.29 -15.27 13.50
N ASN A 53 15.04 -15.37 13.98
CA ASN A 53 14.67 -16.39 14.97
C ASN A 53 14.68 -17.80 14.37
N ALA A 54 14.16 -18.00 13.16
CA ALA A 54 14.17 -19.32 12.52
C ALA A 54 15.60 -19.84 12.34
N LEU A 55 16.53 -19.02 11.85
CA LEU A 55 17.94 -19.39 11.72
C LEU A 55 18.59 -19.66 13.08
N TRP A 56 18.27 -18.85 14.09
CA TRP A 56 18.79 -19.04 15.44
C TRP A 56 18.41 -20.41 16.02
N PHE A 57 17.12 -20.77 15.96
CA PHE A 57 16.62 -22.04 16.51
C PHE A 57 17.02 -23.25 15.66
N THR A 58 16.95 -23.15 14.33
CA THR A 58 17.24 -24.31 13.46
C THR A 58 18.73 -24.65 13.40
N LEU A 59 19.62 -23.68 13.63
CA LEU A 59 21.07 -23.85 13.51
C LEU A 59 21.78 -23.78 14.86
N ASP A 60 21.02 -23.84 15.97
CA ASP A 60 21.53 -23.74 17.36
C ASP A 60 22.47 -22.54 17.59
N GLY A 61 22.24 -21.43 16.88
CA GLY A 61 23.09 -20.24 16.94
C GLY A 61 24.54 -20.46 16.48
N ARG A 62 24.82 -21.51 15.69
CA ARG A 62 26.19 -21.90 15.28
C ARG A 62 26.69 -21.17 14.04
N GLU A 63 25.80 -20.52 13.31
CA GLU A 63 26.15 -19.73 12.13
C GLU A 63 26.72 -18.36 12.49
N SER A 64 27.57 -17.84 11.61
CA SER A 64 28.11 -16.49 11.76
C SER A 64 27.01 -15.42 11.64
N ASP A 65 27.15 -14.31 12.38
CA ASP A 65 26.24 -13.16 12.23
C ASP A 65 26.20 -12.62 10.80
N ALA A 66 27.32 -12.69 10.06
CA ALA A 66 27.37 -12.33 8.65
C ALA A 66 26.45 -13.20 7.78
N PHE A 67 26.36 -14.50 8.07
CA PHE A 67 25.40 -15.39 7.41
C PHE A 67 23.97 -15.00 7.74
N VAL A 68 23.65 -14.77 9.02
CA VAL A 68 22.31 -14.34 9.46
C VAL A 68 21.89 -13.05 8.75
N ILE A 69 22.74 -12.03 8.76
CA ILE A 69 22.50 -10.75 8.09
C ILE A 69 22.25 -10.96 6.59
N THR A 70 23.11 -11.72 5.92
CA THR A 70 23.00 -11.96 4.47
C THR A 70 21.73 -12.71 4.14
N ALA A 71 21.41 -13.78 4.88
CA ALA A 71 20.21 -14.58 4.68
C ALA A 71 18.95 -13.75 4.91
N THR A 72 18.88 -12.97 5.98
CA THR A 72 17.72 -12.10 6.25
C THR A 72 17.57 -11.03 5.17
N LEU A 73 18.64 -10.36 4.74
CA LEU A 73 18.55 -9.37 3.66
C LEU A 73 18.11 -9.98 2.33
N LEU A 74 18.58 -11.18 1.98
CA LEU A 74 18.17 -11.88 0.77
C LEU A 74 16.68 -12.27 0.80
N VAL A 75 16.21 -12.82 1.92
CA VAL A 75 14.79 -13.17 2.08
C VAL A 75 13.92 -11.92 2.01
N ASN A 76 14.31 -10.85 2.71
CA ASN A 76 13.57 -9.60 2.68
C ASN A 76 13.56 -8.98 1.27
N ALA A 77 14.67 -9.02 0.54
CA ALA A 77 14.74 -8.53 -0.82
C ALA A 77 13.84 -9.34 -1.77
N ALA A 78 13.86 -10.68 -1.67
CA ALA A 78 13.03 -11.55 -2.50
C ALA A 78 11.53 -11.30 -2.27
N TRP A 79 11.12 -11.16 -1.01
CA TRP A 79 9.72 -10.86 -0.68
C TRP A 79 9.33 -9.44 -1.11
N GLY A 80 10.17 -8.44 -0.87
CA GLY A 80 9.91 -7.05 -1.29
C GLY A 80 9.75 -6.89 -2.81
N ILE A 81 10.45 -7.70 -3.62
CA ILE A 81 10.24 -7.74 -5.08
C ILE A 81 8.81 -8.23 -5.40
N SER A 82 8.35 -9.27 -4.69
CA SER A 82 7.00 -9.80 -4.86
C SER A 82 5.95 -8.76 -4.50
N ASP A 83 6.12 -8.06 -3.37
CA ASP A 83 5.21 -6.99 -2.93
C ASP A 83 5.18 -5.83 -3.94
N SER A 84 6.31 -5.49 -4.55
CA SER A 84 6.39 -4.47 -5.60
C SER A 84 5.64 -4.85 -6.87
N ILE A 85 5.70 -6.13 -7.27
CA ILE A 85 4.93 -6.63 -8.40
C ILE A 85 3.44 -6.57 -8.06
N ILE A 86 3.06 -6.99 -6.86
CA ILE A 86 1.66 -6.92 -6.41
C ILE A 86 1.18 -5.47 -6.35
N TYR A 87 2.02 -4.52 -5.91
CA TYR A 87 1.71 -3.09 -5.95
C TYR A 87 1.38 -2.62 -7.37
N LEU A 88 2.21 -2.98 -8.37
CA LEU A 88 1.95 -2.64 -9.77
C LEU A 88 0.66 -3.28 -10.30
N LEU A 89 0.39 -4.53 -9.92
CA LEU A 89 -0.85 -5.22 -10.28
C LEU A 89 -2.07 -4.51 -9.68
N ARG A 90 -2.02 -4.11 -8.40
CA ARG A 90 -3.06 -3.30 -7.75
C ARG A 90 -3.27 -1.97 -8.46
N ALA A 91 -2.19 -1.24 -8.74
CA ALA A 91 -2.27 0.04 -9.46
C ALA A 91 -2.89 -0.13 -10.86
N ALA A 92 -2.57 -1.22 -11.57
CA ALA A 92 -3.16 -1.53 -12.87
C ALA A 92 -4.66 -1.86 -12.75
N VAL A 93 -5.07 -2.59 -11.72
CA VAL A 93 -6.48 -2.89 -11.43
C VAL A 93 -7.23 -1.62 -11.07
N ASP A 94 -6.73 -0.83 -10.13
CA ASP A 94 -7.38 0.41 -9.66
C ASP A 94 -7.57 1.42 -10.80
N LYS A 95 -6.56 1.57 -11.67
CA LYS A 95 -6.65 2.45 -12.85
C LYS A 95 -7.62 1.94 -13.91
N ASN A 96 -7.91 0.65 -13.95
CA ASN A 96 -8.85 0.05 -14.88
C ASN A 96 -10.20 -0.32 -14.24
N ALA A 97 -10.40 -0.05 -12.95
CA ALA A 97 -11.67 -0.28 -12.26
C ALA A 97 -12.80 0.52 -12.92
N ALA A 98 -12.59 1.82 -13.17
CA ALA A 98 -13.56 2.66 -13.88
C ALA A 98 -13.83 2.18 -15.33
N TYR A 99 -12.83 1.58 -16.00
CA TYR A 99 -13.04 0.96 -17.31
C TYR A 99 -13.92 -0.30 -17.18
N SER A 100 -13.63 -1.14 -16.19
CA SER A 100 -14.39 -2.37 -15.90
C SER A 100 -15.84 -2.04 -15.55
N ASP A 101 -16.07 -1.12 -14.63
CA ASP A 101 -17.40 -0.73 -14.16
C ASP A 101 -18.23 -0.15 -15.32
N LEU A 102 -17.67 0.78 -16.09
CA LEU A 102 -18.34 1.36 -17.26
C LEU A 102 -18.56 0.35 -18.39
N HIS A 103 -17.70 -0.67 -18.51
CA HIS A 103 -17.89 -1.76 -19.45
C HIS A 103 -19.05 -2.66 -19.02
N SER A 104 -19.09 -3.06 -17.75
CA SER A 104 -20.17 -3.87 -17.17
C SER A 104 -21.51 -3.15 -17.28
N LEU A 105 -21.58 -1.84 -17.01
CA LEU A 105 -22.79 -1.03 -17.17
C LEU A 105 -23.38 -1.03 -18.59
N ARG A 106 -22.59 -1.36 -19.62
CA ARG A 106 -23.08 -1.44 -21.02
C ARG A 106 -23.73 -2.77 -21.36
N GLU A 107 -23.42 -3.82 -20.60
CA GLU A 107 -23.95 -5.17 -20.81
C GLU A 107 -25.23 -5.42 -20.00
N LEU A 108 -25.47 -4.60 -18.97
CA LEU A 108 -26.63 -4.67 -18.09
C LEU A 108 -27.88 -4.00 -18.66
N THR A 109 -29.04 -4.42 -18.18
CA THR A 109 -30.29 -3.68 -18.37
C THR A 109 -30.24 -2.34 -17.63
N GLU A 110 -31.14 -1.41 -17.96
CA GLU A 110 -31.19 -0.09 -17.32
C GLU A 110 -31.35 -0.19 -15.79
N GLU A 111 -32.19 -1.11 -15.33
CA GLU A 111 -32.53 -1.28 -13.92
C GLU A 111 -31.36 -1.88 -13.16
N GLU A 112 -30.72 -2.92 -13.70
CA GLU A 112 -29.52 -3.53 -13.13
C GLU A 112 -28.33 -2.54 -13.11
N ALA A 113 -28.18 -1.72 -14.15
CA ALA A 113 -27.15 -0.71 -14.22
C ALA A 113 -27.35 0.40 -13.18
N LYS A 114 -28.59 0.85 -12.97
CA LYS A 114 -28.93 1.83 -11.93
C LYS A 114 -28.73 1.26 -10.54
N GLU A 115 -29.08 0.01 -10.29
CA GLU A 115 -28.82 -0.67 -9.01
C GLU A 115 -27.32 -0.77 -8.71
N MET A 116 -26.50 -1.14 -9.71
CA MET A 116 -25.04 -1.17 -9.57
C MET A 116 -24.45 0.23 -9.27
N ILE A 117 -24.93 1.27 -9.96
CA ILE A 117 -24.51 2.66 -9.68
C ILE A 117 -24.94 3.05 -8.26
N ASP A 118 -26.17 2.75 -7.88
CA ASP A 118 -26.73 3.07 -6.57
C ASP A 118 -25.93 2.42 -5.43
N ALA A 119 -25.55 1.15 -5.59
CA ALA A 119 -24.68 0.42 -4.67
C ALA A 119 -23.27 1.03 -4.59
N SER A 120 -22.70 1.47 -5.72
CA SER A 120 -21.39 2.15 -5.73
C SER A 120 -21.38 3.50 -5.00
N LEU A 121 -22.56 4.11 -4.80
CA LEU A 121 -22.73 5.38 -4.08
C LEU A 121 -22.96 5.21 -2.58
N GLU A 122 -23.16 3.98 -2.10
CA GLU A 122 -23.30 3.72 -0.66
C GLU A 122 -22.02 4.09 0.11
N GLY A 123 -22.18 4.67 1.30
CA GLY A 123 -21.05 5.12 2.12
C GLY A 123 -20.37 6.41 1.64
N THR A 124 -20.88 7.04 0.58
CA THR A 124 -20.43 8.36 0.11
C THR A 124 -21.31 9.49 0.67
N VAL A 125 -20.97 10.75 0.38
CA VAL A 125 -21.83 11.90 0.76
C VAL A 125 -23.22 11.80 0.10
N VAL A 126 -23.34 11.11 -1.04
CA VAL A 126 -24.60 10.94 -1.78
C VAL A 126 -25.57 10.05 -1.01
N SER A 127 -25.10 9.12 -0.17
CA SER A 127 -25.98 8.28 0.65
C SER A 127 -26.65 9.06 1.79
N ALA A 128 -26.18 10.26 2.11
CA ALA A 128 -26.81 11.15 3.09
C ALA A 128 -27.92 12.03 2.47
N LEU A 129 -28.09 12.01 1.15
CA LEU A 129 -29.13 12.78 0.46
C LEU A 129 -30.50 12.10 0.57
N HIS A 130 -31.55 12.89 0.33
CA HIS A 130 -32.90 12.37 0.26
C HIS A 130 -33.02 11.35 -0.89
N PRO A 131 -33.81 10.26 -0.75
CA PRO A 131 -33.90 9.21 -1.77
C PRO A 131 -34.22 9.70 -3.19
N GLU A 132 -35.01 10.78 -3.32
CA GLU A 132 -35.34 11.36 -4.61
C GLU A 132 -34.16 12.06 -5.29
N ASP A 133 -33.34 12.79 -4.52
CA ASP A 133 -32.17 13.46 -5.07
C ASP A 133 -31.06 12.45 -5.38
N ARG A 134 -30.95 11.38 -4.58
CA ARG A 134 -30.08 10.23 -4.89
C ARG A 134 -30.47 9.57 -6.21
N ARG A 135 -31.77 9.33 -6.46
CA ARG A 135 -32.25 8.79 -7.74
C ARG A 135 -31.92 9.69 -8.93
N LYS A 136 -32.09 11.01 -8.81
CA LYS A 136 -31.69 11.95 -9.87
C LYS A 136 -30.20 11.84 -10.20
N ILE A 137 -29.35 11.72 -9.16
CA ILE A 137 -27.90 11.55 -9.35
C ILE A 137 -27.59 10.22 -10.04
N VAL A 138 -28.26 9.12 -9.66
CA VAL A 138 -28.10 7.81 -10.32
C VAL A 138 -28.51 7.88 -11.79
N ASP A 139 -29.65 8.49 -12.10
CA ASP A 139 -30.13 8.68 -13.47
C ASP A 139 -29.15 9.54 -14.29
N ASP A 140 -28.65 10.63 -13.73
CA ASP A 140 -27.67 11.50 -14.39
C ASP A 140 -26.35 10.76 -14.67
N ILE A 141 -25.85 9.97 -13.71
CA ILE A 141 -24.64 9.16 -13.87
C ILE A 141 -24.85 8.11 -14.98
N TYR A 142 -25.97 7.40 -14.98
CA TYR A 142 -26.30 6.42 -16.02
C TYR A 142 -26.40 7.05 -17.42
N MET A 143 -27.02 8.22 -17.55
CA MET A 143 -27.14 8.91 -18.84
C MET A 143 -25.79 9.39 -19.39
N HIS A 144 -24.86 9.77 -18.52
CA HIS A 144 -23.52 10.21 -18.91
C HIS A 144 -22.54 9.03 -19.08
N SER A 145 -22.74 7.92 -18.37
CA SER A 145 -21.90 6.72 -18.49
C SER A 145 -21.98 6.10 -19.90
N LYS A 146 -23.17 6.06 -20.51
CA LYS A 146 -23.36 5.57 -21.89
C LYS A 146 -22.62 6.40 -22.94
N LYS A 147 -22.44 7.69 -22.70
CA LYS A 147 -21.73 8.61 -23.62
C LYS A 147 -20.22 8.60 -23.42
N THR A 148 -19.76 8.11 -22.26
CA THR A 148 -18.35 8.08 -21.92
C THR A 148 -17.71 6.83 -22.52
N ARG A 149 -16.64 7.00 -23.30
CA ARG A 149 -15.78 5.88 -23.72
C ARG A 149 -14.65 5.75 -22.70
N PRO A 150 -14.64 4.71 -21.86
CA PRO A 150 -13.52 4.52 -20.96
C PRO A 150 -12.29 4.17 -21.78
N VAL A 151 -11.16 4.81 -21.47
CA VAL A 151 -9.87 4.49 -22.06
C VAL A 151 -9.13 3.63 -21.04
N ARG A 152 -8.63 2.45 -21.45
CA ARG A 152 -7.73 1.66 -20.61
C ARG A 152 -6.52 2.53 -20.25
N SER A 153 -6.28 2.69 -18.96
CA SER A 153 -5.10 3.38 -18.48
C SER A 153 -4.00 2.33 -18.27
N GLY A 154 -2.87 2.52 -18.95
CA GLY A 154 -1.66 1.78 -18.64
C GLY A 154 -1.04 2.23 -17.30
N LEU A 155 -0.04 1.48 -16.85
CA LEU A 155 0.82 1.93 -15.76
C LEU A 155 1.64 3.15 -16.20
N ASP A 156 1.81 4.09 -15.29
CA ASP A 156 2.63 5.28 -15.50
C ASP A 156 3.92 5.23 -14.67
N ARG A 157 4.75 6.27 -14.82
CA ARG A 157 6.04 6.36 -14.13
C ARG A 157 5.90 6.44 -12.61
N TRP A 158 4.79 6.96 -12.11
CA TRP A 158 4.55 7.08 -10.66
C TRP A 158 4.19 5.74 -10.03
N ASP A 159 3.52 4.86 -10.77
CA ASP A 159 3.29 3.49 -10.30
C ASP A 159 4.61 2.74 -10.13
N VAL A 160 5.54 2.90 -11.07
CA VAL A 160 6.89 2.30 -10.99
C VAL A 160 7.66 2.88 -9.80
N ILE A 161 7.60 4.20 -9.59
CA ILE A 161 8.21 4.84 -8.41
C ILE A 161 7.60 4.29 -7.12
N GLY A 162 6.30 4.06 -7.08
CA GLY A 162 5.59 3.51 -5.93
C GLY A 162 6.02 2.08 -5.62
N ALA A 163 6.15 1.24 -6.64
CA ALA A 163 6.66 -0.11 -6.50
C ALA A 163 8.10 -0.12 -5.94
N VAL A 164 8.99 0.71 -6.50
CA VAL A 164 10.36 0.83 -6.00
C VAL A 164 10.39 1.37 -4.57
N ALA A 165 9.53 2.33 -4.23
CA ALA A 165 9.43 2.85 -2.87
C ALA A 165 8.94 1.79 -1.88
N SER A 166 7.96 0.96 -2.27
CA SER A 166 7.47 -0.18 -1.47
C SER A 166 8.59 -1.19 -1.22
N PHE A 167 9.30 -1.64 -2.26
CA PHE A 167 10.49 -2.50 -2.14
C PHE A 167 11.52 -1.95 -1.16
N LEU A 168 11.94 -0.70 -1.36
CA LEU A 168 12.98 -0.09 -0.55
C LEU A 168 12.52 0.05 0.89
N LEU A 169 11.28 0.47 1.12
CA LEU A 169 10.73 0.61 2.46
C LEU A 169 10.69 -0.73 3.19
N TYR A 170 10.26 -1.80 2.52
CA TYR A 170 10.23 -3.15 3.06
C TYR A 170 11.62 -3.65 3.47
N VAL A 171 12.62 -3.50 2.60
CA VAL A 171 14.01 -3.95 2.88
C VAL A 171 14.64 -3.08 3.96
N LEU A 172 14.46 -1.76 3.91
CA LEU A 172 15.01 -0.84 4.91
C LEU A 172 14.38 -1.05 6.30
N ALA A 173 13.11 -1.48 6.36
CA ALA A 173 12.45 -1.81 7.62
C ALA A 173 13.09 -3.00 8.36
N ALA A 174 13.83 -3.87 7.66
CA ALA A 174 14.59 -4.96 8.28
C ALA A 174 15.86 -4.47 9.00
N LEU A 175 16.45 -3.36 8.55
CA LEU A 175 17.78 -2.93 9.02
C LEU A 175 17.84 -2.69 10.53
N PRO A 176 16.88 -2.03 11.19
CA PRO A 176 16.92 -1.83 12.64
C PRO A 176 16.99 -3.14 13.42
N VAL A 177 16.31 -4.19 12.94
CA VAL A 177 16.32 -5.53 13.54
C VAL A 177 17.69 -6.19 13.36
N LEU A 178 18.43 -5.87 12.30
CA LEU A 178 19.77 -6.42 12.03
C LEU A 178 20.91 -5.66 12.72
N ILE A 179 20.67 -4.45 13.24
CA ILE A 179 21.68 -3.64 13.93
C ILE A 179 22.44 -4.46 15.00
N PRO A 180 21.79 -5.21 15.89
CA PRO A 180 22.50 -5.97 16.93
C PRO A 180 23.47 -7.01 16.36
N HIS A 181 23.11 -7.69 15.27
CA HIS A 181 23.99 -8.68 14.61
C HIS A 181 25.22 -8.03 13.97
N ILE A 182 25.14 -6.75 13.59
CA ILE A 182 26.29 -6.01 13.04
C ILE A 182 27.30 -5.65 14.14
N PHE A 183 26.82 -5.29 15.34
CA PHE A 183 27.67 -4.72 16.41
C PHE A 183 28.04 -5.70 17.53
N LEU A 184 27.27 -6.76 17.77
CA LEU A 184 27.39 -7.63 18.95
C LEU A 184 27.81 -9.07 18.59
N ILE A 185 28.71 -9.19 17.61
CA ILE A 185 29.06 -10.45 16.95
C ILE A 185 29.47 -11.55 17.95
N GLY A 186 28.91 -12.76 17.80
CA GLY A 186 29.34 -13.97 18.53
C GLY A 186 28.82 -14.13 19.96
N LEU A 187 27.81 -13.36 20.37
CA LEU A 187 27.13 -13.49 21.67
C LEU A 187 25.69 -13.97 21.49
N LEU A 188 25.01 -14.38 22.58
CA LEU A 188 23.55 -14.60 22.60
C LEU A 188 22.74 -13.28 22.58
N THR A 189 23.41 -12.17 22.86
CA THR A 189 22.82 -10.83 22.96
C THR A 189 22.21 -10.27 21.66
N PRO A 190 22.73 -10.54 20.44
CA PRO A 190 22.17 -10.04 19.19
C PRO A 190 20.71 -10.40 19.03
N ILE A 191 20.36 -11.69 19.11
CA ILE A 191 18.98 -12.15 18.84
C ILE A 191 17.97 -11.57 19.82
N ILE A 192 18.31 -11.51 21.11
CA ILE A 192 17.44 -10.93 22.14
C ILE A 192 17.22 -9.43 21.87
N LEU A 193 18.29 -8.70 21.54
CA LEU A 193 18.20 -7.28 21.27
C LEU A 193 17.45 -7.00 19.96
N SER A 194 17.63 -7.82 18.93
CA SER A 194 16.88 -7.78 17.67
C SER A 194 15.39 -7.95 17.92
N ASN A 195 15.01 -8.91 18.77
CA ASN A 195 13.62 -9.15 19.17
C ASN A 195 13.03 -7.95 19.93
N ILE A 196 13.76 -7.37 20.88
CA ILE A 196 13.32 -6.17 21.61
C ILE A 196 13.12 -5.00 20.64
N ILE A 197 14.08 -4.74 19.76
CA ILE A 197 13.99 -3.65 18.77
C ILE A 197 12.78 -3.85 17.86
N GLY A 198 12.60 -5.04 17.31
CA GLY A 198 11.45 -5.34 16.44
C GLY A 198 10.11 -5.16 17.15
N ILE A 199 9.96 -5.64 18.39
CA ILE A 199 8.74 -5.47 19.19
C ILE A 199 8.47 -3.98 19.50
N VAL A 200 9.51 -3.22 19.84
CA VAL A 200 9.40 -1.78 20.10
C VAL A 200 8.98 -1.03 18.84
N ILE A 201 9.56 -1.35 17.68
CA ILE A 201 9.18 -0.76 16.40
C ILE A 201 7.71 -1.09 16.09
N MET A 202 7.29 -2.35 16.24
CA MET A 202 5.91 -2.78 16.07
C MET A 202 4.94 -1.99 16.98
N PHE A 203 5.31 -1.78 18.25
CA PHE A 203 4.52 -0.95 19.17
C PHE A 203 4.35 0.48 18.64
N PHE A 204 5.44 1.14 18.24
CA PHE A 204 5.39 2.53 17.77
C PHE A 204 4.61 2.68 16.46
N ILE A 205 4.73 1.70 15.55
CA ILE A 205 3.95 1.65 14.32
C ILE A 205 2.45 1.63 14.65
N GLY A 206 2.01 0.72 15.53
CA GLY A 206 0.60 0.64 15.96
C GLY A 206 0.14 1.91 16.67
N TYR A 207 0.99 2.50 17.52
CA TYR A 207 0.70 3.73 18.26
C TYR A 207 0.49 4.93 17.32
N VAL A 208 1.40 5.13 16.36
CA VAL A 208 1.34 6.23 15.39
C VAL A 208 0.14 6.05 14.47
N TRP A 209 -0.13 4.82 14.02
CA TRP A 209 -1.25 4.53 13.13
C TRP A 209 -2.61 4.83 13.76
N ALA A 210 -2.86 4.33 14.97
CA ALA A 210 -4.10 4.63 15.68
C ALA A 210 -4.29 6.13 15.93
N GLY A 211 -3.20 6.90 16.04
CA GLY A 211 -3.27 8.35 16.10
C GLY A 211 -3.84 9.00 14.83
N ARG A 212 -3.60 8.42 13.65
CA ARG A 212 -4.11 8.92 12.36
C ARG A 212 -5.60 8.64 12.16
N VAL A 213 -6.09 7.50 12.64
CA VAL A 213 -7.50 7.10 12.56
C VAL A 213 -8.33 7.51 13.79
N ARG A 214 -7.78 8.38 14.66
CA ARG A 214 -8.38 8.84 15.93
C ARG A 214 -8.80 7.69 16.87
N GLY A 215 -8.11 6.55 16.80
CA GLY A 215 -8.32 5.38 17.65
C GLY A 215 -7.48 5.37 18.94
N PRO A 216 -7.67 4.37 19.82
CA PRO A 216 -6.93 4.23 21.07
C PRO A 216 -5.47 3.83 20.84
N ARG A 217 -4.57 4.83 20.79
CA ARG A 217 -3.14 4.69 20.43
C ARG A 217 -2.41 3.58 21.17
N PHE A 218 -2.50 3.58 22.49
CA PHE A 218 -1.80 2.62 23.32
C PHE A 218 -2.29 1.19 23.07
N LYS A 219 -3.61 0.99 22.95
CA LYS A 219 -4.20 -0.33 22.66
C LYS A 219 -3.72 -0.87 21.31
N ALA A 220 -3.69 -0.04 20.28
CA ALA A 220 -3.21 -0.45 18.96
C ALA A 220 -1.71 -0.78 18.97
N GLY A 221 -0.89 0.01 19.67
CA GLY A 221 0.54 -0.30 19.87
C GLY A 221 0.74 -1.64 20.57
N VAL A 222 0.01 -1.91 21.65
CA VAL A 222 0.08 -3.19 22.37
C VAL A 222 -0.34 -4.36 21.47
N ILE A 223 -1.46 -4.24 20.73
CA ILE A 223 -1.90 -5.29 19.80
C ILE A 223 -0.83 -5.60 18.75
N MET A 224 -0.20 -4.57 18.18
CA MET A 224 0.84 -4.73 17.18
C MET A 224 2.13 -5.33 17.78
N ALA A 225 2.53 -4.93 18.98
CA ALA A 225 3.65 -5.55 19.68
C ALA A 225 3.39 -7.04 19.97
N MET A 226 2.17 -7.36 20.40
CA MET A 226 1.75 -8.73 20.70
C MET A 226 1.77 -9.63 19.46
N SER A 227 1.44 -9.14 18.26
CA SER A 227 1.56 -9.97 17.05
C SER A 227 3.01 -10.37 16.78
N GLY A 228 3.98 -9.48 17.03
CA GLY A 228 5.41 -9.80 16.95
C GLY A 228 5.82 -10.90 17.95
N VAL A 229 5.38 -10.77 19.22
CA VAL A 229 5.62 -11.79 20.25
C VAL A 229 5.01 -13.14 19.87
N VAL A 230 3.75 -13.14 19.42
CA VAL A 230 3.05 -14.37 19.00
C VAL A 230 3.80 -15.07 17.87
N MET A 231 4.26 -14.32 16.86
CA MET A 231 5.04 -14.89 15.78
C MET A 231 6.36 -15.51 16.26
N ILE A 232 7.12 -14.81 17.10
CA ILE A 232 8.38 -15.35 17.66
C ILE A 232 8.11 -16.64 18.44
N THR A 233 7.04 -16.67 19.25
CA THR A 233 6.62 -17.87 19.98
C THR A 233 6.31 -19.02 19.04
N ILE A 234 5.55 -18.78 17.96
CA ILE A 234 5.23 -19.82 16.97
C ILE A 234 6.50 -20.38 16.34
N ILE A 235 7.44 -19.52 15.93
CA ILE A 235 8.71 -19.95 15.33
C ILE A 235 9.53 -20.78 16.31
N THR A 236 9.57 -20.36 17.57
CA THR A 236 10.25 -21.10 18.65
C THR A 236 9.64 -22.48 18.86
N LEU A 237 8.31 -22.58 18.85
CA LEU A 237 7.59 -23.85 19.04
C LEU A 237 7.73 -24.82 17.86
N VAL A 238 7.94 -24.30 16.64
CA VAL A 238 8.07 -25.13 15.42
C VAL A 238 9.52 -25.51 15.15
N GLY A 239 10.48 -24.65 15.53
CA GLY A 239 11.90 -24.87 15.35
C GLY A 239 12.57 -25.74 16.42
N GLY A 240 11.82 -26.19 17.45
CA GLY A 240 12.29 -27.00 18.58
C GLY A 240 11.46 -28.25 18.79
#